data_AF-J0KFS0-F1
#
_entry.id   AF-J0KFS0-F1
#
_cell.length_a   1.000
_cell.length_b   1.000
_cell.length_c   1.000
_cell.angle_alpha   90.00
_cell.angle_beta   90.00
_cell.angle_gamma   90.00
#
_symmetry.space_group_name_H-M   'P 1'
#
loop_
_entity.id
_entity.type
_entity.pdbx_description
1 polymer ?
#
loop_
_entity_poly.entity_id
_entity_poly.type
_entity_poly.pdbx_seq_one_letter_code
_entity_poly.pdbx_strand_id
1 'polypeptide(L)'
;SIFMKMGDRFSYLGGLPTAEVYAAAYKALGTPVYSSAVFNFIPKTAMDFYKAVAADDMATQHKLLKEFFMPYLEIRNKVEGYGVSIIKAGAKLVGHDAGPVRAPLTDLKPAELEQLKALIDKLGAQ
;
A
#
# COMPACT_ATOMS: atom_id res chain seq x y z
N SER A 1 -10.82 22.19 -4.79
CA SER A 1 -9.64 21.33 -5.01
C SER A 1 -9.00 21.69 -6.36
N ILE A 2 -7.76 21.26 -6.62
CA ILE A 2 -7.09 21.47 -7.92
C ILE A 2 -7.91 20.87 -9.08
N PHE A 3 -8.60 19.76 -8.84
CA PHE A 3 -9.56 19.15 -9.77
C PHE A 3 -10.69 20.11 -10.16
N MET A 4 -11.36 20.74 -9.18
CA MET A 4 -12.43 21.71 -9.45
C MET A 4 -11.98 22.91 -10.30
N LYS A 5 -10.67 23.22 -10.33
CA LYS A 5 -10.11 24.32 -11.11
C LYS A 5 -9.63 23.90 -12.50
N MET A 6 -9.22 22.64 -12.67
CA MET A 6 -8.50 22.18 -13.87
C MET A 6 -9.23 21.07 -14.65
N GLY A 7 -10.30 20.48 -14.10
CA GLY A 7 -11.14 19.52 -14.80
C GLY A 7 -10.38 18.28 -15.27
N ASP A 8 -10.66 17.85 -16.49
CA ASP A 8 -10.05 16.68 -17.15
C ASP A 8 -8.71 16.98 -17.85
N ARG A 9 -8.19 18.21 -17.72
CA ARG A 9 -6.94 18.62 -18.37
C ARG A 9 -5.69 17.93 -17.84
N PHE A 10 -5.77 17.33 -16.65
CA PHE A 10 -4.67 16.64 -16.01
C PHE A 10 -5.09 15.25 -15.54
N SER A 11 -4.15 14.31 -15.57
CA SER A 11 -4.25 13.06 -14.83
C SER A 11 -3.86 13.33 -13.37
N TYR A 12 -4.75 13.01 -12.43
CA TYR A 12 -4.51 13.19 -11.00
C TYR A 12 -4.07 11.88 -10.35
N LEU A 13 -2.93 11.92 -9.67
CA LEU A 13 -2.33 10.76 -9.00
C LEU A 13 -2.24 11.02 -7.49
N GLY A 14 -2.88 10.17 -6.68
CA GLY A 14 -2.73 10.17 -5.23
C GLY A 14 -1.35 9.62 -4.83
N GLY A 15 -0.51 10.46 -4.22
CA GLY A 15 0.88 10.13 -3.85
C GLY A 15 1.12 9.92 -2.35
N LEU A 16 0.06 9.82 -1.52
CA LEU A 16 0.26 9.56 -0.10
C LEU A 16 0.87 8.18 0.10
N PRO A 17 1.92 8.03 0.94
CA PRO A 17 2.41 6.72 1.28
C PRO A 17 1.28 5.98 2.04
N THR A 18 0.84 4.83 1.49
CA THR A 18 -0.45 4.11 1.67
C THR A 18 -1.71 4.84 1.23
N ALA A 19 -1.78 5.15 -0.06
CA ALA A 19 -2.97 5.73 -0.65
C ALA A 19 -4.19 4.77 -0.69
N GLU A 20 -4.02 3.48 -0.40
CA GLU A 20 -5.08 2.46 -0.36
C GLU A 20 -6.15 2.77 0.70
N VAL A 21 -5.77 3.28 1.87
CA VAL A 21 -6.73 3.66 2.93
C VAL A 21 -7.55 4.90 2.56
N TYR A 22 -7.00 5.73 1.68
CA TYR A 22 -7.67 6.93 1.21
C TYR A 22 -8.27 6.75 -0.19
N ALA A 23 -8.15 5.59 -0.83
CA ALA A 23 -8.49 5.40 -2.23
C ALA A 23 -9.98 5.69 -2.51
N ALA A 24 -10.89 5.29 -1.61
CA ALA A 24 -12.31 5.62 -1.70
C ALA A 24 -12.57 7.13 -1.52
N ALA A 25 -11.88 7.77 -0.57
CA ALA A 25 -11.97 9.22 -0.34
C ALA A 25 -11.35 10.03 -1.50
N TYR A 26 -10.28 9.54 -2.12
CA TYR A 26 -9.61 10.13 -3.28
C TYR A 26 -10.40 9.94 -4.58
N LYS A 27 -11.04 8.78 -4.77
CA LYS A 27 -12.03 8.57 -5.84
C LYS A 27 -13.18 9.57 -5.70
N ALA A 28 -13.70 9.77 -4.48
CA ALA A 28 -14.71 10.78 -4.20
C ALA A 28 -14.21 12.23 -4.39
N LEU A 29 -12.90 12.47 -4.29
CA LEU A 29 -12.24 13.77 -4.54
C LEU A 29 -11.75 13.97 -5.99
N GLY A 30 -12.03 13.03 -6.90
CA GLY A 30 -11.70 13.14 -8.33
C GLY A 30 -10.28 12.69 -8.70
N THR A 31 -9.60 11.92 -7.85
CA THR A 31 -8.30 11.31 -8.16
C THR A 31 -8.43 9.78 -8.21
N PRO A 32 -8.79 9.21 -9.37
CA PRO A 32 -9.18 7.80 -9.49
C PRO A 32 -7.99 6.82 -9.43
N VAL A 33 -6.75 7.32 -9.36
CA VAL A 33 -5.53 6.53 -9.43
C VAL A 33 -4.56 6.96 -8.33
N TYR A 34 -3.87 6.00 -7.73
CA TYR A 34 -2.90 6.24 -6.67
C TYR A 34 -1.67 5.34 -6.80
N SER A 35 -0.55 5.75 -6.22
CA SER A 35 0.66 4.91 -6.17
C SER A 35 0.52 3.81 -5.11
N SER A 36 0.59 2.55 -5.52
CA SER A 36 0.58 1.41 -4.60
C SER A 36 2.00 0.92 -4.35
N ALA A 37 2.56 1.28 -3.19
CA ALA A 37 3.91 0.86 -2.83
C ALA A 37 3.99 -0.67 -2.58
N VAL A 38 2.89 -1.26 -2.09
CA VAL A 38 2.80 -2.70 -1.81
C VAL A 38 2.80 -3.56 -3.07
N PHE A 39 2.54 -2.96 -4.24
CA PHE A 39 2.64 -3.64 -5.54
C PHE A 39 4.02 -4.29 -5.77
N ASN A 40 5.09 -3.78 -5.13
CA ASN A 40 6.42 -4.36 -5.21
C ASN A 40 6.52 -5.80 -4.65
N PHE A 41 5.57 -6.23 -3.82
CA PHE A 41 5.61 -7.56 -3.20
C PHE A 41 4.27 -8.30 -3.13
N ILE A 42 3.13 -7.62 -3.29
CA ILE A 42 1.79 -8.23 -3.38
C ILE A 42 1.00 -7.71 -4.61
N PRO A 43 1.53 -7.86 -5.83
CA PRO A 43 0.97 -7.24 -7.04
C PRO A 43 -0.48 -7.66 -7.34
N LYS A 44 -0.83 -8.94 -7.15
CA LYS A 44 -2.19 -9.43 -7.35
C LYS A 44 -3.18 -8.78 -6.37
N THR A 45 -2.89 -8.79 -5.08
CA THR A 45 -3.75 -8.18 -4.06
C THR A 45 -3.93 -6.68 -4.29
N ALA A 46 -2.85 -5.98 -4.67
CA ALA A 46 -2.91 -4.56 -5.01
C ALA A 46 -3.83 -4.30 -6.22
N MET A 47 -3.76 -5.16 -7.24
CA MET A 47 -4.62 -5.08 -8.43
C MET A 47 -6.09 -5.42 -8.12
N ASP A 48 -6.33 -6.40 -7.26
CA ASP A 48 -7.68 -6.77 -6.81
C ASP A 48 -8.33 -5.62 -6.03
N PHE A 49 -7.56 -4.96 -5.15
CA PHE A 49 -8.04 -3.75 -4.47
C PHE A 49 -8.33 -2.61 -5.45
N TYR A 50 -7.43 -2.37 -6.42
CA TYR A 50 -7.66 -1.34 -7.45
C TYR A 50 -8.94 -1.60 -8.24
N LYS A 51 -9.17 -2.85 -8.68
CA LYS A 51 -10.40 -3.24 -9.39
C LYS A 51 -11.64 -3.07 -8.51
N ALA A 52 -11.56 -3.42 -7.23
CA ALA A 52 -12.66 -3.25 -6.29
C ALA A 52 -13.00 -1.77 -6.07
N VAL A 53 -11.99 -0.88 -6.01
CA VAL A 53 -12.20 0.58 -5.98
C VAL A 53 -12.81 1.08 -7.28
N ALA A 54 -12.31 0.62 -8.44
CA ALA A 54 -12.84 1.04 -9.74
C ALA A 54 -14.33 0.65 -9.91
N ALA A 55 -14.70 -0.55 -9.45
CA ALA A 55 -16.06 -1.10 -9.57
C ALA A 55 -17.01 -0.75 -8.39
N ASP A 56 -16.57 0.05 -7.42
CA ASP A 56 -17.32 0.36 -6.18
C ASP A 56 -17.72 -0.90 -5.36
N ASP A 57 -16.92 -1.96 -5.43
CA ASP A 57 -17.09 -3.16 -4.59
C ASP A 57 -16.59 -2.88 -3.17
N MET A 58 -17.49 -2.32 -2.36
CA MET A 58 -17.22 -1.98 -0.97
C MET A 58 -16.94 -3.21 -0.10
N ALA A 59 -17.47 -4.39 -0.45
CA ALA A 59 -17.27 -5.60 0.33
C ALA A 59 -15.81 -6.07 0.22
N THR A 60 -15.27 -6.14 -1.00
CA THR A 60 -13.87 -6.49 -1.23
C THR A 60 -12.93 -5.42 -0.68
N GLN A 61 -13.25 -4.13 -0.85
CA GLN A 61 -12.46 -3.03 -0.28
C GLN A 61 -12.36 -3.15 1.25
N HIS A 62 -13.48 -3.26 1.96
CA HIS A 62 -13.47 -3.36 3.43
C HIS A 62 -12.76 -4.62 3.92
N LYS A 63 -12.91 -5.75 3.23
CA LYS A 63 -12.21 -6.99 3.56
C LYS A 63 -10.70 -6.79 3.48
N LEU A 64 -10.18 -6.31 2.35
CA LEU A 64 -8.74 -6.10 2.15
C LEU A 64 -8.17 -5.02 3.09
N LEU A 65 -8.94 -3.97 3.35
CA LEU A 65 -8.57 -2.95 4.34
C LEU A 65 -8.39 -3.57 5.72
N LYS A 66 -9.35 -4.36 6.18
CA LYS A 66 -9.35 -4.96 7.51
C LYS A 66 -8.30 -6.06 7.65
N GLU A 67 -8.17 -6.93 6.66
CA GLU A 67 -7.34 -8.13 6.76
C GLU A 67 -5.86 -7.86 6.49
N PHE A 68 -5.54 -6.87 5.65
CA PHE A 68 -4.17 -6.58 5.25
C PHE A 68 -3.75 -5.14 5.55
N PHE A 69 -4.42 -4.13 4.98
CA PHE A 69 -3.88 -2.76 5.00
C PHE A 69 -3.85 -2.12 6.39
N MET A 70 -4.85 -2.36 7.24
CA MET A 70 -4.87 -1.83 8.61
C MET A 70 -3.76 -2.44 9.48
N PRO A 71 -3.61 -3.78 9.58
CA PRO A 71 -2.46 -4.37 10.28
C PRO A 71 -1.10 -3.97 9.67
N TYR A 72 -1.02 -3.86 8.35
CA TYR A 72 0.19 -3.40 7.67
C TYR A 72 0.55 -1.95 8.06
N LEU A 73 -0.45 -1.07 8.16
CA LEU A 73 -0.27 0.30 8.62
C LEU A 73 0.20 0.39 10.06
N GLU A 74 -0.28 -0.48 10.94
CA GLU A 74 0.19 -0.54 12.32
C GLU A 74 1.70 -0.81 12.38
N ILE A 75 2.23 -1.70 11.53
CA ILE A 75 3.68 -1.95 11.46
C ILE A 75 4.39 -0.72 10.89
N ARG A 76 3.89 -0.19 9.77
CA ARG A 76 4.51 0.94 9.09
C ARG A 76 4.60 2.20 9.97
N ASN A 77 3.63 2.43 10.84
CA ASN A 77 3.56 3.63 11.68
C ASN A 77 4.39 3.53 12.97
N LYS A 78 5.07 2.41 13.25
CA LYS A 78 5.91 2.25 14.45
C LYS A 78 7.15 3.12 14.46
N VAL A 79 7.74 3.38 13.29
CA VAL A 79 9.00 4.11 13.15
C VAL A 79 8.90 5.05 11.95
N GLU A 80 9.32 6.29 12.16
CA GLU A 80 9.43 7.26 11.07
C GLU A 80 10.42 6.76 9.99
N GLY A 81 10.00 6.83 8.72
CA GLY A 81 10.78 6.33 7.59
C GLY A 81 10.45 4.89 7.15
N TYR A 82 9.66 4.14 7.91
CA TYR A 82 9.24 2.78 7.51
C TYR A 82 8.39 2.74 6.24
N GLY A 83 7.89 3.87 5.74
CA GLY A 83 7.23 3.94 4.44
C GLY A 83 8.04 3.35 3.27
N VAL A 84 9.37 3.35 3.36
CA VAL A 84 10.25 2.72 2.35
C VAL A 84 10.81 1.39 2.87
N SER A 85 11.22 1.33 4.14
CA SER A 85 11.84 0.12 4.72
C SER A 85 10.91 -1.09 4.70
N ILE A 86 9.61 -0.90 4.98
CA ILE A 86 8.64 -1.99 4.99
C ILE A 86 8.42 -2.58 3.59
N ILE A 87 8.58 -1.77 2.54
CA ILE A 87 8.44 -2.21 1.15
C ILE A 87 9.60 -3.10 0.76
N LYS A 88 10.84 -2.69 1.09
CA LYS A 88 12.04 -3.51 0.87
C LYS A 88 11.98 -4.81 1.67
N ALA A 89 11.51 -4.75 2.91
CA ALA A 89 11.28 -5.93 3.74
C ALA A 89 10.27 -6.89 3.10
N GLY A 90 9.14 -6.36 2.61
CA GLY A 90 8.13 -7.15 1.90
C GLY A 90 8.70 -7.81 0.64
N ALA A 91 9.43 -7.05 -0.19
CA ALA A 91 10.09 -7.56 -1.40
C ALA A 91 11.08 -8.70 -1.06
N LYS A 92 11.89 -8.53 -0.01
CA LYS A 92 12.78 -9.58 0.47
C LYS A 92 12.04 -10.84 0.94
N LEU A 93 10.94 -10.68 1.68
CA LEU A 93 10.13 -11.81 2.18
C LEU A 93 9.50 -12.64 1.05
N VAL A 94 9.20 -12.02 -0.09
CA VAL A 94 8.67 -12.71 -1.27
C VAL A 94 9.77 -13.16 -2.25
N GLY A 95 11.05 -13.07 -1.87
CA GLY A 95 12.18 -13.59 -2.65
C GLY A 95 12.83 -12.60 -3.62
N HIS A 96 12.46 -11.32 -3.57
CA HIS A 96 13.02 -10.24 -4.39
C HIS A 96 13.85 -9.28 -3.52
N ASP A 97 14.97 -9.76 -2.95
CA ASP A 97 15.83 -8.94 -2.09
C ASP A 97 16.47 -7.77 -2.87
N ALA A 98 16.24 -6.55 -2.38
CA ALA A 98 16.77 -5.30 -2.95
C ALA A 98 17.87 -4.65 -2.07
N GLY A 99 18.44 -5.43 -1.14
CA GLY A 99 19.45 -5.00 -0.19
C GLY A 99 18.89 -4.05 0.90
N PRO A 100 19.73 -3.64 1.86
CA PRO A 100 19.29 -2.79 2.97
C PRO A 100 18.85 -1.39 2.51
N VAL A 101 18.14 -0.67 3.38
CA VAL A 101 17.90 0.76 3.18
C VAL A 101 19.18 1.57 3.38
N ARG A 102 19.23 2.78 2.80
CA ARG A 102 20.32 3.75 3.03
C ARG A 102 19.98 4.64 4.22
N ALA A 103 20.98 5.02 5.01
CA ALA A 103 20.83 6.03 6.05
C ALA A 103 20.23 7.33 5.47
N PRO A 104 19.34 8.04 6.18
CA PRO A 104 18.98 7.87 7.59
C PRO A 104 17.88 6.83 7.88
N LEU A 105 17.41 6.08 6.87
CA LEU A 105 16.39 5.04 7.08
C LEU A 105 16.98 3.84 7.80
N THR A 106 16.12 3.12 8.53
CA THR A 106 16.48 1.88 9.24
C THR A 106 15.61 0.73 8.74
N ASP A 107 16.16 -0.48 8.73
CA ASP A 107 15.41 -1.69 8.40
C ASP A 107 14.41 -2.03 9.52
N LEU A 108 13.43 -2.89 9.19
CA LEU A 108 12.48 -3.41 10.17
C LEU A 108 13.18 -4.26 11.23
N LYS A 109 12.68 -4.20 12.46
CA LYS A 109 13.15 -5.10 13.54
C LYS A 109 12.72 -6.54 13.24
N PRO A 110 13.44 -7.55 13.75
CA PRO A 110 13.11 -8.96 13.53
C PRO A 110 11.64 -9.31 13.85
N ALA A 111 11.10 -8.80 14.97
CA ALA A 111 9.71 -9.05 15.35
C ALA A 111 8.69 -8.42 14.38
N GLU A 112 9.03 -7.29 13.74
CA GLU A 112 8.16 -6.61 12.77
C GLU A 112 8.23 -7.29 11.40
N LEU A 113 9.39 -7.87 11.05
CA LEU A 113 9.54 -8.73 9.87
C LEU A 113 8.64 -9.97 9.97
N GLU A 114 8.61 -10.63 11.13
CA GLU A 114 7.72 -11.77 11.35
C GLU A 114 6.23 -11.39 11.25
N GLN A 115 5.86 -10.22 11.79
CA GLN A 115 4.50 -9.69 11.64
C GLN A 115 4.15 -9.44 10.18
N LEU A 116 5.05 -8.81 9.42
CA LEU A 116 4.84 -8.56 7.99
C LEU A 116 4.74 -9.87 7.20
N LYS A 117 5.60 -10.84 7.49
CA LYS A 117 5.57 -12.17 6.86
C LYS A 117 4.23 -12.87 7.11
N ALA A 118 3.75 -12.86 8.35
CA ALA A 118 2.45 -13.45 8.69
C ALA A 118 1.27 -12.79 7.96
N LEU A 119 1.36 -11.49 7.64
CA LEU A 119 0.35 -10.82 6.81
C LEU A 119 0.45 -11.25 5.35
N ILE A 120 1.65 -11.33 4.79
CA ILE A 120 1.88 -11.76 3.41
C ILE A 120 1.43 -13.21 3.20
N ASP A 121 1.80 -14.12 4.11
CA ASP A 121 1.46 -15.54 4.02
C ASP A 121 -0.05 -15.78 3.95
N LYS A 122 -0.86 -14.95 4.64
CA LYS A 122 -2.33 -15.03 4.63
C LYS A 122 -2.95 -14.71 3.27
N LEU A 123 -2.27 -13.93 2.43
CA LEU A 123 -2.78 -13.56 1.11
C LEU A 123 -2.64 -14.70 0.09
N GLY A 124 -1.83 -15.72 0.38
CA GLY A 124 -1.48 -16.77 -0.56
C GLY A 124 -0.60 -16.27 -1.71
N ALA A 125 -0.52 -17.05 -2.79
CA ALA A 125 0.33 -16.73 -3.94
C ALA A 125 -0.03 -15.39 -4.59
N GLN A 126 1.00 -14.54 -4.76
CA GLN A 126 0.92 -13.18 -5.29
C GLN A 126 1.36 -13.09 -6.75
#